data_AF-A0A5E4MSC9-F1
#
_entry.id   AF-A0A5E4MSC9-F1
#
_cell.length_a   1.000
_cell.length_b   1.000
_cell.length_c   1.000
_cell.angle_alpha   90.00
_cell.angle_beta   90.00
_cell.angle_gamma   90.00
#
_symmetry.space_group_name_H-M   'P 1'
#
loop_
_entity.id
_entity.type
_entity.pdbx_description
1 polymer ?
#
loop_
_entity_poly.entity_id
_entity_poly.type
_entity_poly.pdbx_seq_one_letter_code
_entity_poly.pdbx_strand_id
1 'polypeptide(L)'
;MSRAHVFEWFKRFKEDRTIVESDEREGRPSTSRNEEMVQKIRTAIRGNRRLTIMELSNEFQISFGSVQTILTTDLDMRRVAAKFVPKLLSDEQKENRKQITTDLLECSESDEFFLKSIITGDKTWVYGYDPETKVQSSQWKTPDSPRPKKARQVRSQVKVM
;
A
#
# COMPACT_ATOMS: atom_id res chain seq x y z
N MET A 1 -9.37 -31.45 -37.13
CA MET A 1 -10.30 -30.31 -37.26
C MET A 1 -11.47 -30.72 -38.14
N SER A 2 -12.71 -30.41 -37.75
CA SER A 2 -13.86 -30.67 -38.62
C SER A 2 -13.82 -29.76 -39.85
N ARG A 3 -14.40 -30.20 -40.97
CA ARG A 3 -14.47 -29.43 -42.22
C ARG A 3 -15.06 -28.02 -41.99
N ALA A 4 -16.06 -27.90 -41.12
CA ALA A 4 -16.67 -26.62 -40.74
C ALA A 4 -15.66 -25.62 -40.12
N HIS A 5 -14.83 -26.07 -39.17
CA HIS A 5 -13.81 -25.21 -38.55
C HIS A 5 -12.75 -24.76 -39.56
N VAL A 6 -12.39 -25.61 -40.53
CA VAL A 6 -11.42 -25.26 -41.57
C VAL A 6 -11.97 -24.14 -42.47
N PHE A 7 -13.24 -24.22 -42.88
CA PHE A 7 -13.88 -23.17 -43.67
C PHE A 7 -14.05 -21.87 -42.89
N GLU A 8 -14.36 -21.94 -41.59
CA GLU A 8 -14.48 -20.76 -40.77
C GLU A 8 -13.14 -20.03 -40.58
N TRP A 9 -12.06 -20.76 -40.30
CA TRP A 9 -10.72 -20.17 -40.25
C TRP A 9 -10.28 -19.59 -41.60
N PHE A 10 -10.54 -20.31 -42.70
CA PHE A 10 -10.25 -19.80 -44.05
C PHE A 10 -10.99 -18.48 -44.34
N LYS A 11 -12.27 -18.39 -43.94
CA LYS A 11 -13.04 -17.15 -44.05
C LYS A 11 -12.45 -16.02 -43.19
N ARG A 12 -12.12 -16.30 -41.93
CA ARG A 12 -11.51 -15.31 -41.01
C ARG A 12 -10.17 -14.78 -41.53
N PHE A 13 -9.32 -15.64 -42.10
CA PHE A 13 -8.05 -15.22 -42.72
C PHE A 13 -8.26 -14.40 -44.01
N LYS A 14 -9.32 -14.68 -44.77
CA LYS A 14 -9.70 -13.88 -45.95
C LYS A 14 -10.26 -12.51 -45.57
N GLU A 15 -10.81 -12.38 -44.37
CA GLU A 15 -11.30 -11.13 -43.76
C GLU A 15 -10.19 -10.42 -42.94
N ASP A 16 -8.93 -10.60 -43.35
CA ASP A 16 -7.73 -9.94 -42.80
C ASP A 16 -7.39 -10.20 -41.32
N ARG A 17 -8.02 -11.19 -40.67
CA ARG A 17 -7.60 -11.61 -39.32
C ARG A 17 -6.24 -12.31 -39.41
N THR A 18 -5.21 -11.74 -38.80
CA THR A 18 -3.84 -12.33 -38.77
C THR A 18 -3.51 -13.08 -37.48
N ILE A 19 -4.39 -13.02 -36.47
CA ILE A 19 -4.20 -13.66 -35.16
C ILE A 19 -4.88 -15.02 -35.08
N VAL A 20 -4.14 -16.03 -34.62
CA VAL A 20 -4.60 -17.42 -34.42
C VAL A 20 -5.24 -17.62 -33.04
N GLU A 21 -5.01 -16.67 -32.11
CA GLU A 21 -5.60 -16.71 -30.78
C GLU A 21 -7.12 -16.61 -30.82
N SER A 22 -7.78 -17.18 -29.81
CA SER A 22 -9.24 -17.08 -29.66
C SER A 22 -9.66 -15.62 -29.46
N ASP A 23 -10.82 -15.27 -30.01
CA ASP A 23 -11.46 -14.00 -29.68
C ASP A 23 -11.77 -13.91 -28.18
N GLU A 24 -11.85 -12.68 -27.69
CA GLU A 24 -12.31 -12.41 -26.34
C GLU A 24 -13.71 -13.02 -26.15
N ARG A 25 -13.84 -13.91 -25.16
CA ARG A 25 -15.09 -14.60 -24.87
C ARG A 25 -15.78 -13.87 -23.73
N GLU A 26 -17.06 -13.55 -23.91
CA GLU A 26 -17.89 -13.08 -22.82
C GLU A 26 -18.05 -14.22 -21.79
N GLY A 27 -17.36 -14.05 -20.65
CA GLY A 27 -17.48 -14.98 -19.52
C GLY A 27 -18.82 -14.85 -18.80
N ARG A 28 -19.04 -15.70 -17.80
CA ARG A 28 -20.21 -15.59 -16.92
C ARG A 28 -20.16 -14.24 -16.17
N PRO A 29 -21.22 -13.41 -16.24
CA PRO A 29 -21.30 -12.18 -15.45
C PRO A 29 -21.18 -12.51 -13.96
N SER A 30 -20.22 -11.89 -13.27
CA SER A 30 -20.08 -12.09 -11.82
C SER A 30 -21.05 -11.20 -11.09
N THR A 31 -22.07 -11.78 -10.44
CA THR A 31 -23.03 -11.03 -9.61
C THR A 31 -22.39 -10.30 -8.43
N SER A 32 -21.17 -10.69 -8.03
CA SER A 32 -20.43 -10.11 -6.91
C SER A 32 -19.38 -9.06 -7.32
N ARG A 33 -18.94 -9.04 -8.58
CA ARG A 33 -17.95 -8.09 -9.14
C ARG A 33 -18.62 -7.13 -10.14
N ASN A 34 -19.77 -6.58 -9.77
CA ASN A 34 -20.43 -5.52 -10.52
C ASN A 34 -19.76 -4.16 -10.22
N GLU A 35 -19.79 -3.24 -11.18
CA GLU A 35 -19.22 -1.89 -11.02
C GLU A 35 -19.78 -1.16 -9.79
N GLU A 36 -21.08 -1.31 -9.52
CA GLU A 36 -21.73 -0.72 -8.33
C GLU A 36 -21.10 -1.24 -7.02
N MET A 37 -20.81 -2.55 -6.94
CA MET A 37 -20.19 -3.16 -5.77
C MET A 37 -18.74 -2.67 -5.60
N VAL A 38 -18.00 -2.56 -6.70
CA VAL A 38 -16.64 -2.02 -6.72
C VAL A 38 -16.64 -0.59 -6.16
N GLN A 39 -17.58 0.27 -6.59
CA GLN A 39 -17.68 1.65 -6.08
C GLN A 39 -18.10 1.73 -4.61
N LYS A 40 -18.99 0.83 -4.15
CA LYS A 40 -19.36 0.75 -2.72
C LYS A 40 -18.16 0.40 -1.84
N ILE A 41 -17.40 -0.64 -2.20
CA ILE A 41 -16.20 -1.06 -1.49
C ILE A 41 -15.13 0.04 -1.53
N ARG A 42 -14.95 0.70 -2.68
CA ARG A 42 -14.04 1.84 -2.82
C ARG A 42 -14.40 2.98 -1.86
N THR A 43 -15.69 3.26 -1.69
CA THR A 43 -16.19 4.29 -0.78
C THR A 43 -15.96 3.90 0.68
N ALA A 44 -16.24 2.66 1.05
CA ALA A 44 -15.98 2.14 2.40
C ALA A 44 -14.49 2.23 2.78
N ILE A 45 -13.60 1.79 1.88
CA ILE A 45 -12.14 1.88 2.09
C ILE A 45 -11.64 3.32 2.16
N ARG A 46 -12.22 4.24 1.37
CA ARG A 46 -11.89 5.68 1.48
C ARG A 46 -12.25 6.24 2.85
N GLY A 47 -13.36 5.80 3.43
CA GLY A 47 -13.76 6.16 4.80
C GLY A 47 -12.85 5.55 5.87
N ASN A 48 -12.58 4.24 5.78
CA ASN A 48 -11.68 3.55 6.69
C ASN A 48 -10.77 2.55 5.96
N ARG A 49 -9.51 2.94 5.75
CA ARG A 49 -8.51 2.11 5.06
C ARG A 49 -8.07 0.87 5.85
N ARG A 50 -8.45 0.73 7.12
CA ARG A 50 -8.05 -0.40 7.99
C ARG A 50 -9.00 -1.59 7.90
N LEU A 51 -10.18 -1.42 7.30
CA LEU A 51 -11.19 -2.47 7.16
C LEU A 51 -10.58 -3.75 6.59
N THR A 52 -10.85 -4.86 7.27
CA THR A 52 -10.43 -6.21 6.87
C THR A 52 -11.30 -6.74 5.75
N ILE A 53 -10.78 -7.72 5.02
CA ILE A 53 -11.56 -8.42 3.98
C ILE A 53 -12.79 -9.08 4.60
N MET A 54 -12.67 -9.58 5.84
CA MET A 54 -13.78 -10.20 6.57
C MET A 54 -14.88 -9.19 6.92
N GLU A 55 -14.51 -8.01 7.44
CA GLU A 55 -15.48 -6.95 7.72
C GLU A 55 -16.23 -6.52 6.46
N LEU A 56 -15.52 -6.31 5.35
CA LEU A 56 -16.13 -5.97 4.06
C LEU A 56 -17.00 -7.09 3.50
N SER A 57 -16.58 -8.35 3.64
CA SER A 57 -17.35 -9.51 3.20
C SER A 57 -18.68 -9.60 3.94
N ASN A 58 -18.67 -9.38 5.25
CA ASN A 58 -19.87 -9.37 6.08
C ASN A 58 -20.76 -8.15 5.81
N GLU A 59 -20.17 -6.97 5.58
CA GLU A 59 -20.90 -5.74 5.30
C GLU A 59 -21.62 -5.79 3.95
N PHE A 60 -20.92 -6.26 2.90
CA PHE A 60 -21.43 -6.27 1.53
C PHE A 60 -22.04 -7.61 1.09
N GLN A 61 -22.08 -8.61 1.98
CA GLN A 61 -22.66 -9.93 1.74
C GLN A 61 -22.11 -10.61 0.47
N ILE A 62 -20.81 -10.46 0.24
CA ILE A 62 -20.08 -11.09 -0.87
C ILE A 62 -18.96 -11.98 -0.33
N SER A 63 -18.52 -12.94 -1.14
CA SER A 63 -17.47 -13.87 -0.71
C SER A 63 -16.16 -13.14 -0.39
N PHE A 64 -15.40 -13.68 0.57
CA PHE A 64 -14.05 -13.20 0.91
C PHE A 64 -13.15 -13.08 -0.34
N GLY A 65 -13.19 -14.09 -1.22
CA GLY A 65 -12.41 -14.11 -2.46
C GLY A 65 -12.83 -13.00 -3.44
N SER A 66 -14.12 -12.71 -3.54
CA SER A 66 -14.63 -11.59 -4.35
C SER A 66 -14.11 -10.26 -3.83
N VAL A 67 -14.18 -10.01 -2.52
CA VAL A 67 -13.62 -8.79 -1.89
C VAL A 67 -12.12 -8.67 -2.16
N GLN A 68 -11.37 -9.76 -1.97
CA GLN A 68 -9.93 -9.77 -2.21
C GLN A 68 -9.60 -9.42 -3.67
N THR A 69 -10.35 -9.98 -4.62
CA THR A 69 -10.19 -9.70 -6.05
C THR A 69 -10.53 -8.25 -6.37
N ILE A 70 -11.62 -7.72 -5.80
CA ILE A 70 -11.99 -6.30 -6.00
C ILE A 70 -10.88 -5.37 -5.48
N LEU A 71 -10.38 -5.63 -4.29
CA LEU A 71 -9.34 -4.78 -3.70
C LEU A 71 -8.04 -4.85 -4.49
N THR A 72 -7.61 -6.03 -4.94
CA THR A 72 -6.30 -6.22 -5.57
C THR A 72 -6.28 -6.04 -7.08
N THR A 73 -7.31 -6.50 -7.78
CA THR A 73 -7.40 -6.46 -9.25
C THR A 73 -8.16 -5.24 -9.75
N ASP A 74 -9.34 -4.96 -9.18
CA ASP A 74 -10.22 -3.88 -9.69
C ASP A 74 -9.80 -2.50 -9.17
N LEU A 75 -9.35 -2.41 -7.92
CA LEU A 75 -8.94 -1.16 -7.28
C LEU A 75 -7.41 -0.98 -7.20
N ASP A 76 -6.64 -1.98 -7.67
CA ASP A 76 -5.17 -2.05 -7.60
C ASP A 76 -4.61 -1.67 -6.21
N MET A 77 -5.25 -2.16 -5.15
CA MET A 77 -4.87 -1.87 -3.78
C MET A 77 -4.04 -3.00 -3.17
N ARG A 78 -3.11 -2.59 -2.31
CA ARG A 78 -2.29 -3.50 -1.50
C ARG A 78 -2.43 -3.17 -0.04
N ARG A 79 -2.39 -4.20 0.81
CA ARG A 79 -2.39 -4.03 2.26
C ARG A 79 -0.97 -3.79 2.75
N VAL A 80 -0.73 -2.63 3.37
CA VAL A 80 0.62 -2.21 3.80
C VAL A 80 0.59 -1.78 5.26
N ALA A 81 1.50 -2.34 6.07
CA ALA A 81 1.72 -1.93 7.45
C ALA A 81 2.40 -0.57 7.56
N ALA A 82 2.01 0.24 8.55
CA ALA A 82 2.64 1.54 8.80
C ALA A 82 4.15 1.42 9.07
N LYS A 83 4.93 2.34 8.50
CA LYS A 83 6.35 2.51 8.81
C LYS A 83 6.47 3.13 10.19
N PHE A 84 7.23 2.50 11.08
CA PHE A 84 7.54 3.09 12.38
C PHE A 84 8.50 4.26 12.19
N VAL A 85 8.17 5.41 12.77
CA VAL A 85 9.01 6.63 12.76
C VAL A 85 9.20 7.14 14.18
N PRO A 86 10.33 7.77 14.53
CA PRO A 86 10.52 8.31 15.87
C PRO A 86 9.47 9.36 16.25
N LYS A 87 9.13 10.25 15.33
CA LYS A 87 8.18 11.35 15.52
C LYS A 87 7.55 11.77 14.19
N LEU A 88 6.32 12.29 14.24
CA LEU A 88 5.72 13.02 13.11
C LEU A 88 6.16 14.49 13.22
N LEU A 89 6.92 14.96 12.23
CA LEU A 89 7.46 16.31 12.21
C LEU A 89 6.50 17.27 11.50
N SER A 90 6.43 18.52 11.99
CA SER A 90 5.84 19.63 11.24
C SER A 90 6.70 19.98 10.02
N ASP A 91 6.13 20.72 9.07
CA ASP A 91 6.89 21.11 7.87
C ASP A 91 8.05 22.05 8.21
N GLU A 92 7.85 22.98 9.15
CA GLU A 92 8.92 23.82 9.71
C GLU A 92 10.05 22.98 10.34
N GLN A 93 9.72 21.94 11.12
CA GLN A 93 10.72 21.04 11.70
C GLN A 93 11.49 20.25 10.64
N LYS A 94 10.85 19.91 9.51
CA LYS A 94 11.54 19.24 8.40
C LYS A 94 12.49 20.21 7.70
N GLU A 95 12.06 21.44 7.46
CA GLU A 95 12.89 22.43 6.78
C GLU A 95 14.10 22.80 7.64
N ASN A 96 13.89 23.07 8.93
CA ASN A 96 14.99 23.35 9.85
C ASN A 96 16.01 22.19 9.90
N ARG A 97 15.54 20.94 9.93
CA ARG A 97 16.43 19.77 9.87
C ARG A 97 17.21 19.69 8.55
N LYS A 98 16.57 20.02 7.43
CA LYS A 98 17.22 20.02 6.11
C LYS A 98 18.31 21.10 6.06
N GLN A 99 18.02 22.30 6.56
CA GLN A 99 18.99 23.38 6.63
C GLN A 99 20.22 22.98 7.46
N ILE A 100 20.00 22.55 8.72
CA ILE A 100 21.08 22.11 9.60
C ILE A 100 21.92 20.99 8.97
N THR A 101 21.28 20.03 8.28
CA THR A 101 22.00 18.92 7.64
C THR A 101 22.84 19.42 6.45
N THR A 102 22.35 20.43 5.73
CA THR A 102 23.09 21.06 4.61
C THR A 102 24.31 21.79 5.13
N ASP A 103 24.15 22.61 6.18
CA ASP A 103 25.25 23.35 6.80
C ASP A 103 26.32 22.39 7.37
N LEU A 104 25.89 21.29 8.02
CA LEU A 104 26.81 20.27 8.54
C LEU A 104 27.54 19.51 7.42
N LEU A 105 26.89 19.29 6.28
CA LEU A 105 27.51 18.66 5.11
C LEU A 105 28.61 19.57 4.54
N GLU A 106 28.31 20.85 4.35
CA GLU A 106 29.29 21.84 3.86
C GLU A 106 30.50 21.95 4.80
N CYS A 107 30.28 21.96 6.11
CA CYS A 107 31.37 21.90 7.11
C CYS A 107 32.23 20.64 6.95
N SER A 108 31.60 19.48 6.74
CA SER A 108 32.33 18.22 6.57
C SER A 108 33.13 18.12 5.27
N GLU A 109 32.68 18.82 4.22
CA GLU A 109 33.39 18.89 2.94
C GLU A 109 34.53 19.91 2.98
N SER A 110 34.38 20.97 3.78
CA SER A 110 35.36 22.06 3.89
C SER A 110 36.50 21.75 4.86
N ASP A 111 36.27 20.94 5.88
CA ASP A 111 37.25 20.60 6.92
C ASP A 111 37.34 19.08 7.14
N GLU A 112 38.45 18.48 6.72
CA GLU A 112 38.75 17.05 6.89
C GLU A 112 38.85 16.61 8.37
N PHE A 113 39.12 17.56 9.28
CA PHE A 113 39.17 17.29 10.72
C PHE A 113 37.84 17.50 11.44
N PHE A 114 36.83 18.05 10.77
CA PHE A 114 35.53 18.38 11.36
C PHE A 114 34.95 17.19 12.11
N LEU A 115 34.82 16.03 11.46
CA LEU A 115 34.27 14.82 12.07
C LEU A 115 35.14 14.27 13.20
N LYS A 116 36.47 14.45 13.14
CA LYS A 116 37.41 13.99 14.18
C LYS A 116 37.31 14.82 15.47
N SER A 117 36.76 16.04 15.39
CA SER A 117 36.58 16.94 16.53
C SER A 117 35.28 16.70 17.31
N ILE A 118 34.33 15.95 16.73
CA ILE A 118 33.00 15.76 17.32
C ILE A 118 33.05 14.72 18.44
N ILE A 119 32.66 15.13 19.64
CA ILE A 119 32.36 14.24 20.77
C ILE A 119 30.85 14.26 21.00
N THR A 120 30.21 13.09 21.04
CA THR A 120 28.76 12.97 21.22
C THR A 120 28.40 11.93 22.28
N GLY A 121 27.20 12.05 22.85
CA GLY A 121 26.65 11.12 23.81
C GLY A 121 25.12 11.27 23.88
N ASP A 122 24.43 10.17 24.14
CA ASP A 122 22.97 10.15 24.30
C ASP A 122 22.59 9.25 25.49
N LYS A 123 21.40 9.50 26.06
CA LYS A 123 20.82 8.71 27.15
C LYS A 123 19.61 7.96 26.63
N THR A 124 19.72 6.62 26.58
CA THR A 124 18.61 5.76 26.19
C THR A 124 17.88 5.25 27.43
N TRP A 125 16.55 5.38 27.42
CA TRP A 125 15.67 4.75 28.41
C TRP A 125 14.96 3.55 27.80
N VAL A 126 14.97 2.42 28.51
CA VAL A 126 14.21 1.22 28.16
C VAL A 126 12.87 1.27 28.89
N TYR A 127 11.78 1.12 28.14
CA TYR A 127 10.43 1.10 28.72
C TYR A 127 9.66 -0.10 28.14
N GLY A 128 8.73 -0.64 28.93
CA GLY A 128 7.69 -1.50 28.41
C GLY A 128 6.73 -0.69 27.54
N TYR A 129 6.44 -1.17 26.34
CA TYR A 129 5.44 -0.62 25.45
C TYR A 129 4.41 -1.69 25.14
N ASP A 130 3.16 -1.28 24.96
CA ASP A 130 2.17 -2.08 24.23
C ASP A 130 1.99 -1.47 22.83
N PRO A 131 2.91 -1.76 21.89
CA PRO A 131 2.86 -1.13 20.58
C PRO A 131 1.72 -1.73 19.76
N GLU A 132 0.97 -0.86 19.07
CA GLU A 132 0.08 -1.28 17.99
C GLU A 132 0.82 -2.27 17.06
N THR A 133 0.26 -3.47 16.89
CA THR A 133 0.88 -4.54 16.11
C THR A 133 1.01 -4.16 14.63
N LYS A 134 1.86 -4.88 13.88
CA LYS A 134 1.98 -4.67 12.42
C LYS A 134 0.63 -4.84 11.71
N VAL A 135 -0.18 -5.81 12.15
CA VAL A 135 -1.50 -6.12 11.58
C VAL A 135 -2.49 -4.98 11.84
N GLN A 136 -2.60 -4.51 13.09
CA GLN A 136 -3.49 -3.39 13.45
C GLN A 136 -3.14 -2.10 12.70
N SER A 137 -1.83 -1.86 12.49
CA SER A 137 -1.36 -0.69 11.74
C SER A 137 -1.42 -0.83 10.20
N SER A 138 -1.97 -1.93 9.67
CA SER A 138 -2.06 -2.16 8.23
C SER A 138 -3.27 -1.47 7.60
N GLN A 139 -3.06 -0.94 6.39
CA GLN A 139 -4.07 -0.21 5.64
C GLN A 139 -4.05 -0.59 4.16
N TRP A 140 -5.19 -0.51 3.49
CA TRP A 140 -5.33 -0.62 2.05
C TRP A 140 -4.84 0.64 1.34
N LYS A 141 -4.07 0.46 0.27
CA LYS A 141 -3.38 1.54 -0.43
C LYS A 141 -3.26 1.29 -1.92
N THR A 142 -3.44 2.36 -2.69
CA THR A 142 -3.05 2.40 -4.11
C THR A 142 -1.53 2.56 -4.24
N PRO A 143 -0.93 2.26 -5.41
CA PRO A 143 0.50 2.40 -5.65
C PRO A 143 1.02 3.82 -5.40
N ASP A 144 0.24 4.83 -5.80
CA ASP A 144 0.65 6.26 -5.71
C ASP A 144 0.54 6.83 -4.29
N SER A 145 -0.18 6.15 -3.40
CA SER A 145 -0.38 6.68 -2.06
C SER A 145 0.90 6.55 -1.22
N PRO A 146 1.24 7.51 -0.35
CA PRO A 146 2.42 7.40 0.52
C PRO A 146 2.18 6.36 1.61
N ARG A 147 3.20 5.58 1.97
CA ARG A 147 3.09 4.58 3.06
C ARG A 147 2.68 5.24 4.39
N PRO A 148 1.69 4.69 5.13
CA PRO A 148 1.31 5.22 6.42
C PRO A 148 2.50 5.20 7.37
N LYS A 149 2.57 6.19 8.25
CA LYS A 149 3.59 6.29 9.29
C LYS A 149 2.92 6.17 10.64
N LYS A 150 3.56 5.48 11.57
CA LYS A 150 3.18 5.46 12.98
C LYS A 150 4.34 5.94 13.82
N ALA A 151 4.10 6.95 14.66
CA ALA A 151 5.11 7.43 15.60
C ALA A 151 5.18 6.52 16.83
N ARG A 152 6.30 6.62 17.56
CA ARG A 152 6.41 6.03 18.90
C ARG A 152 5.27 6.54 19.78
N GLN A 153 4.50 5.63 20.38
CA GLN A 153 3.40 5.97 21.29
C GLN A 153 3.93 6.40 22.67
N VAL A 154 3.07 7.10 23.41
CA VAL A 154 3.33 7.56 24.78
C VAL A 154 3.67 6.36 25.66
N ARG A 155 4.58 6.57 26.63
CA ARG A 155 5.04 5.56 27.59
C ARG A 155 3.86 4.79 28.17
N SER A 156 3.99 3.46 28.27
CA SER A 156 3.07 2.72 29.15
C SER A 156 3.25 3.24 30.58
N GLN A 157 2.20 3.16 31.39
CA GLN A 157 2.31 3.46 32.83
C GLN A 157 3.12 2.38 33.59
N VAL A 158 3.59 1.34 32.89
CA VAL A 158 4.29 0.21 33.49
C VAL A 158 5.79 0.44 33.40
N LYS A 159 6.40 0.72 34.55
CA LYS A 159 7.86 0.76 34.71
C LYS A 159 8.35 -0.68 34.85
N VAL A 160 9.04 -1.18 33.84
CA VAL A 160 9.85 -2.41 33.95
C VAL A 160 11.29 -1.93 34.12
N MET A 161 11.96 -2.41 35.18
CA MET A 161 13.24 -1.91 35.72
C MET A 161 14.28 -1.52 34.67
#